data_AF-A0A4R3USK8-F1
#
_entry.id   AF-A0A4R3USK8-F1
#
_cell.length_a   1.000
_cell.length_b   1.000
_cell.length_c   1.000
_cell.angle_alpha   90.00
_cell.angle_beta   90.00
_cell.angle_gamma   90.00
#
_symmetry.space_group_name_H-M   'P 1'
#
loop_
_entity.id
_entity.type
_entity.pdbx_description
1 polymer ?
#
loop_
_entity_poly.entity_id
_entity_poly.type
_entity_poly.pdbx_seq_one_letter_code
_entity_poly.pdbx_strand_id
1 'polypeptide(L)'
;MSGIFRTGHIARLLAMLLPAAPSALFGGSGGKKPTRDDFEADANWAVSQQQARGSRLLLWISLLVVASLLFWASRGEIDEVVRGQGKVVPSRQVQVVQSLDGGIVEEILIRAGEHVETGQVLLRIDPTRYSSSLGENRVEMLSLKAKAARLEALASGETFQAPEDVLAEAPHIIEMERRVWEARTQELSATLSIARDQYNQRQQELRETEANRDQAASSCGLTSRELKVTRPLLASGAVSEVDLLRLQRDVARYCGEAKAAGAQIDRIRSAIQEAENKIQEAELNVRNQARVELSETRARLATLEQGQLALVDRVRLAEVRSPVRGTIKTLMANTVGGVVQPGKDILDIVPSDDTLLLEVQISPRDIGFLHPDQKAEVKFTAYDFAIYGGLEGKVEQIGVDTITDEKGNSFYIVKVRTERAYVGSDKQPIIPGMVAEVHILTGKRTLLHYLLKPVLRAKTNALTER
;
A
#
# COMPACT_ATOMS: atom_id res chain seq x y z
N MET A 1 4.59 32.71 -27.06
CA MET A 1 5.21 33.97 -26.60
C MET A 1 6.04 34.54 -27.73
N SER A 2 5.63 35.73 -28.16
CA SER A 2 6.11 36.56 -29.26
C SER A 2 7.22 37.52 -28.83
N GLY A 3 8.07 37.96 -29.77
CA GLY A 3 8.97 39.13 -29.64
C GLY A 3 10.22 38.97 -30.51
N ILE A 4 10.22 39.35 -31.80
CA ILE A 4 10.42 40.70 -32.40
C ILE A 4 11.85 41.25 -32.18
N PHE A 5 12.65 41.34 -33.25
CA PHE A 5 13.25 42.59 -33.72
C PHE A 5 13.65 42.51 -35.20
N ARG A 6 13.27 43.55 -35.94
CA ARG A 6 13.44 43.80 -37.37
C ARG A 6 13.98 45.22 -37.48
N THR A 7 15.05 45.46 -38.26
CA THR A 7 15.50 46.73 -38.89
C THR A 7 16.89 46.46 -39.51
N GLY A 8 17.29 46.85 -40.72
CA GLY A 8 16.83 47.91 -41.61
C GLY A 8 17.85 49.06 -41.67
N HIS A 9 18.68 49.09 -42.74
CA HIS A 9 19.40 50.23 -43.35
C HIS A 9 20.33 51.17 -42.56
N ILE A 10 21.63 51.20 -42.97
CA ILE A 10 22.50 52.39 -43.13
C ILE A 10 23.50 52.03 -44.27
N ALA A 11 23.37 52.48 -45.53
CA ALA A 11 23.62 53.81 -46.11
C ALA A 11 25.09 54.26 -46.14
N ARG A 12 25.66 54.24 -47.37
CA ARG A 12 26.61 55.19 -48.01
C ARG A 12 27.53 56.07 -47.13
N LEU A 13 28.83 56.04 -47.45
CA LEU A 13 29.84 57.13 -47.55
C LEU A 13 31.21 56.40 -47.56
N LEU A 14 32.17 56.59 -48.46
CA LEU A 14 32.68 57.79 -49.10
C LEU A 14 33.47 57.38 -50.35
N ALA A 15 33.16 58.01 -51.48
CA ALA A 15 34.01 58.04 -52.67
C ALA A 15 35.11 59.09 -52.49
N MET A 16 36.34 58.82 -52.93
CA MET A 16 37.25 59.78 -53.60
C MET A 16 38.65 59.19 -53.72
N LEU A 17 39.09 58.94 -54.96
CA LEU A 17 40.34 59.45 -55.56
C LEU A 17 40.72 58.58 -56.78
N LEU A 18 40.18 58.97 -57.94
CA LEU A 18 40.89 58.88 -59.21
C LEU A 18 41.94 60.01 -59.27
N PRO A 19 43.01 59.83 -60.06
CA PRO A 19 43.13 60.60 -61.30
C PRO A 19 43.43 59.65 -62.48
N ALA A 20 42.68 59.72 -63.59
CA ALA A 20 42.79 60.67 -64.70
C ALA A 20 43.98 60.38 -65.61
N ALA A 21 43.67 59.75 -66.75
CA ALA A 21 44.53 59.63 -67.92
C ALA A 21 44.68 60.99 -68.63
N PRO A 22 45.77 61.22 -69.37
CA PRO A 22 45.77 62.16 -70.48
C PRO A 22 45.88 61.43 -71.82
N SER A 23 45.02 61.89 -72.71
CA SER A 23 44.92 61.59 -74.14
C SER A 23 46.03 62.25 -74.96
N ALA A 24 46.25 61.66 -76.14
CA ALA A 24 47.26 61.92 -77.16
C ALA A 24 47.43 63.38 -77.62
N LEU A 25 48.65 63.69 -78.10
CA LEU A 25 48.92 64.69 -79.13
C LEU A 25 50.01 64.19 -80.09
N PHE A 26 49.70 64.34 -81.38
CA PHE A 26 50.46 64.02 -82.59
C PHE A 26 51.63 65.01 -82.76
N GLY A 27 52.78 64.56 -83.27
CA GLY A 27 53.92 65.45 -83.57
C GLY A 27 55.06 64.73 -84.30
N GLY A 28 55.16 64.95 -85.60
CA GLY A 28 56.00 64.21 -86.55
C GLY A 28 57.52 64.33 -86.44
N SER A 29 58.15 63.39 -87.17
CA SER A 29 59.38 63.50 -87.96
C SER A 29 60.74 63.25 -87.30
N GLY A 30 61.50 62.32 -87.90
CA GLY A 30 62.96 62.25 -87.78
C GLY A 30 63.48 60.81 -87.63
N GLY A 31 63.82 60.17 -88.75
CA GLY A 31 64.16 58.74 -88.79
C GLY A 31 65.50 58.34 -88.18
N LYS A 32 65.63 57.03 -87.93
CA LYS A 32 66.82 56.19 -88.12
C LYS A 32 66.42 54.71 -87.98
N LYS A 33 66.98 53.86 -88.83
CA LYS A 33 66.70 52.40 -88.90
C LYS A 33 67.26 51.69 -87.65
N PRO A 34 66.62 50.61 -87.16
CA PRO A 34 67.06 49.91 -85.96
C PRO A 34 68.17 48.89 -86.27
N THR A 35 69.20 48.89 -85.43
CA THR A 35 70.22 47.83 -85.34
C THR A 35 69.91 46.90 -84.16
N ARG A 36 70.36 45.65 -84.27
CA ARG A 36 69.82 44.44 -83.64
C ARG A 36 70.20 44.21 -82.15
N ASP A 37 70.53 45.26 -81.39
CA ASP A 37 71.02 45.14 -80.00
C ASP A 37 70.09 45.72 -78.91
N ASP A 38 68.93 46.30 -79.26
CA ASP A 38 68.05 47.00 -78.29
C ASP A 38 67.00 46.12 -77.59
N PHE A 39 66.97 44.79 -77.80
CA PHE A 39 65.95 43.92 -77.18
C PHE A 39 66.28 43.43 -75.76
N GLU A 40 67.56 43.42 -75.35
CA GLU A 40 67.96 42.95 -74.02
C GLU A 40 67.90 44.06 -72.94
N ALA A 41 67.97 45.33 -73.34
CA ALA A 41 67.86 46.47 -72.42
C ALA A 41 66.42 46.77 -72.00
N ASP A 42 65.44 46.59 -72.89
CA ASP A 42 64.02 46.85 -72.62
C ASP A 42 63.34 45.74 -71.78
N ALA A 43 63.83 44.49 -71.87
CA ALA A 43 63.31 43.37 -71.09
C ALA A 43 63.63 43.47 -69.59
N ASN A 44 64.79 44.04 -69.24
CA ASN A 44 65.22 44.19 -67.85
C ASN A 44 64.61 45.41 -67.15
N TRP A 45 64.14 46.41 -67.91
CA TRP A 45 63.48 47.59 -67.33
C TRP A 45 62.01 47.31 -66.94
N ALA A 46 61.28 46.49 -67.71
CA ALA A 46 59.88 46.14 -67.45
C ALA A 46 59.65 45.25 -66.20
N VAL A 47 60.66 44.49 -65.75
CA VAL A 47 60.56 43.62 -64.57
C VAL A 47 60.75 44.38 -63.24
N SER A 48 61.36 45.56 -63.28
CA SER A 48 61.81 46.25 -62.05
C SER A 48 60.81 47.22 -61.42
N GLN A 49 59.68 47.54 -62.06
CA GLN A 49 58.72 48.56 -61.57
C GLN A 49 57.33 48.07 -61.14
N GLN A 50 57.05 46.77 -61.19
CA GLN A 50 55.72 46.22 -60.87
C GLN A 50 55.67 45.34 -59.60
N GLN A 51 56.55 45.58 -58.62
CA GLN A 51 56.53 44.87 -57.33
C GLN A 51 56.72 45.82 -56.14
N ALA A 52 55.65 46.41 -55.60
CA ALA A 52 55.68 46.94 -54.23
C ALA A 52 54.32 47.21 -53.54
N ARG A 53 53.17 47.24 -54.25
CA ARG A 53 51.88 47.58 -53.60
C ARG A 53 50.76 46.53 -53.76
N GLY A 54 50.62 45.88 -54.92
CA GLY A 54 49.57 44.87 -55.16
C GLY A 54 49.78 43.53 -54.43
N SER A 55 51.03 43.06 -54.35
CA SER A 55 51.37 41.80 -53.66
C SER A 55 51.15 41.89 -52.15
N ARG A 56 51.38 43.06 -51.54
CA ARG A 56 51.10 43.31 -50.12
C ARG A 56 49.60 43.23 -49.83
N LEU A 57 48.75 43.78 -50.71
CA LEU A 57 47.30 43.73 -50.53
C LEU A 57 46.76 42.29 -50.57
N LEU A 58 47.20 41.48 -51.53
CA LEU A 58 46.83 40.07 -51.64
C LEU A 58 47.31 39.25 -50.43
N LEU A 59 48.52 39.53 -49.92
CA LEU A 59 49.02 38.91 -48.69
C LEU A 59 48.19 39.28 -47.47
N TRP A 60 47.80 40.56 -47.31
CA TRP A 60 46.94 40.99 -46.21
C TRP A 60 45.52 40.41 -46.30
N ILE A 61 44.94 40.28 -47.49
CA ILE A 61 43.64 39.64 -47.69
C ILE A 61 43.72 38.15 -47.37
N SER A 62 44.74 37.45 -47.85
CA SER A 62 44.97 36.04 -47.53
C SER A 62 45.16 35.84 -46.02
N LEU A 63 45.97 36.69 -45.37
CA LEU A 63 46.17 36.67 -43.93
C LEU A 63 44.86 36.91 -43.16
N LEU A 64 44.03 37.84 -43.63
CA LEU A 64 42.74 38.15 -43.01
C LEU A 64 41.74 36.99 -43.16
N VAL A 65 41.71 36.32 -44.32
CA VAL A 65 40.88 35.12 -44.55
C VAL A 65 41.33 33.98 -43.64
N VAL A 66 42.64 33.73 -43.54
CA VAL A 66 43.19 32.70 -42.65
C VAL A 66 42.89 33.04 -41.19
N ALA A 67 43.08 34.30 -40.77
CA ALA A 67 42.75 34.75 -39.43
C ALA A 67 41.24 34.59 -39.13
N SER A 68 40.37 34.89 -40.09
CA SER A 68 38.93 34.71 -39.96
C SER A 68 38.53 33.24 -39.88
N LEU A 69 39.15 32.35 -40.66
CA LEU A 69 38.92 30.91 -40.59
C LEU A 69 39.42 30.32 -39.27
N LEU A 70 40.58 30.76 -38.77
CA LEU A 70 41.11 30.36 -37.47
C LEU A 70 40.22 30.86 -36.33
N PHE A 71 39.72 32.09 -36.43
CA PHE A 71 38.78 32.64 -35.46
C PHE A 71 37.46 31.86 -35.47
N TRP A 72 36.90 31.54 -36.64
CA TRP A 72 35.72 30.71 -36.76
C TRP A 72 35.94 29.29 -36.25
N ALA A 73 37.04 28.64 -36.64
CA ALA A 73 37.40 27.29 -36.18
C ALA A 73 37.68 27.23 -34.67
N SER A 74 38.11 28.34 -34.06
CA SER A 74 38.24 28.48 -32.61
C SER A 74 36.92 28.64 -31.88
N ARG A 75 35.85 29.08 -32.56
CA ARG A 75 34.50 29.27 -32.00
C ARG A 75 33.50 28.17 -32.38
N GLY A 76 33.75 27.44 -33.46
CA GLY A 76 32.88 26.35 -33.92
C GLY A 76 33.00 25.14 -33.01
N GLU A 77 31.97 24.90 -32.20
CA GLU A 77 31.85 23.73 -31.33
C GLU A 77 31.40 22.50 -32.13
N ILE A 78 32.04 21.36 -31.89
CA ILE A 78 31.66 20.04 -32.38
C ILE A 78 31.48 19.14 -31.16
N ASP A 79 30.41 18.36 -31.17
CA ASP A 79 30.12 17.41 -30.11
C ASP A 79 31.08 16.20 -30.19
N GLU A 80 31.69 15.88 -29.05
CA GLU A 80 32.45 14.65 -28.87
C GLU A 80 31.50 13.57 -28.34
N VAL A 81 31.39 12.47 -29.08
CA VAL A 81 30.45 11.37 -28.77
C VAL A 81 31.18 10.06 -28.55
N VAL A 82 30.79 9.36 -27.49
CA VAL A 82 31.15 7.96 -27.26
C VAL A 82 29.99 7.10 -27.75
N ARG A 83 30.30 6.10 -28.57
CA ARG A 83 29.30 5.19 -29.15
C ARG A 83 29.30 3.87 -28.39
N GLY A 84 28.12 3.40 -28.03
CA GLY A 84 27.92 2.09 -27.42
C GLY A 84 26.72 1.38 -28.01
N GLN A 85 26.72 0.05 -27.94
CA GLN A 85 25.57 -0.76 -28.30
C GLN A 85 24.74 -1.02 -27.05
N GLY A 86 23.46 -0.68 -27.10
CA GLY A 86 22.53 -0.79 -25.99
C GLY A 86 21.41 -1.78 -26.24
N LYS A 87 20.92 -2.41 -25.17
CA LYS A 87 19.70 -3.21 -25.17
C LYS A 87 18.66 -2.56 -24.28
N VAL A 88 17.42 -2.49 -24.75
CA VAL A 88 16.29 -2.00 -23.96
C VAL A 88 15.98 -3.02 -22.88
N VAL A 89 16.10 -2.58 -21.63
CA VAL A 89 15.69 -3.34 -20.46
C VAL A 89 14.47 -2.66 -19.82
N PRO A 90 13.58 -3.43 -19.18
CA PRO A 90 12.50 -2.84 -18.40
C PRO A 90 13.08 -1.88 -17.35
N SER A 91 12.46 -0.72 -17.20
CA SER A 91 12.77 0.28 -16.18
C SER A 91 12.66 -0.26 -14.75
N ARG A 92 11.80 -1.26 -14.55
CA ARG A 92 11.56 -1.98 -13.30
C ARG A 92 11.84 -3.46 -13.50
N GLN A 93 12.26 -4.14 -12.43
CA GLN A 93 12.43 -5.58 -12.47
C GLN A 93 11.10 -6.28 -12.82
N VAL A 94 11.22 -7.41 -13.53
CA VAL A 94 10.08 -8.30 -13.83
C VAL A 94 9.37 -8.66 -12.53
N GLN A 95 8.06 -8.46 -12.50
CA GLN A 95 7.22 -8.76 -11.34
C GLN A 95 6.76 -10.22 -11.44
N VAL A 96 7.10 -11.01 -10.43
CA VAL A 96 6.69 -12.41 -10.32
C VAL A 96 5.41 -12.45 -9.50
N VAL A 97 4.34 -12.99 -10.08
CA VAL A 97 3.06 -13.17 -9.39
C VAL A 97 2.96 -14.61 -8.92
N GLN A 98 2.79 -14.79 -7.62
CA GLN A 98 2.74 -16.09 -6.93
C GLN A 98 1.35 -16.37 -6.38
N SER A 99 1.01 -17.65 -6.21
CA SER A 99 -0.17 -18.05 -5.45
C SER A 99 0.17 -18.16 -3.98
N LEU A 100 -0.52 -17.45 -3.09
CA LEU A 100 -0.27 -17.57 -1.65
C LEU A 100 -0.80 -18.89 -1.09
N ASP A 101 -2.09 -19.19 -1.32
CA ASP A 101 -2.78 -20.35 -0.76
C ASP A 101 -2.80 -21.58 -1.68
N GLY A 102 -2.44 -21.44 -2.96
CA GLY A 102 -2.53 -22.50 -3.96
C GLY A 102 -3.98 -22.85 -4.34
N GLY A 103 -4.16 -23.94 -5.09
CA GLY A 103 -5.49 -24.47 -5.42
C GLY A 103 -5.59 -25.02 -6.84
N ILE A 104 -6.82 -25.31 -7.27
CA ILE A 104 -7.11 -25.79 -8.62
C ILE A 104 -7.42 -24.60 -9.51
N VAL A 105 -6.75 -24.49 -10.65
CA VAL A 105 -7.02 -23.43 -11.63
C VAL A 105 -8.39 -23.69 -12.27
N GLU A 106 -9.34 -22.80 -12.03
CA GLU A 106 -10.69 -22.86 -12.62
C GLU A 106 -10.70 -22.21 -14.01
N GLU A 107 -10.06 -21.04 -14.14
CA GLU A 107 -10.08 -20.26 -15.37
C GLU A 107 -8.78 -19.47 -15.55
N ILE A 108 -8.31 -19.39 -16.80
CA ILE A 108 -7.15 -18.56 -17.19
C ILE A 108 -7.67 -17.51 -18.18
N LEU A 109 -7.63 -16.24 -17.78
CA LEU A 109 -8.22 -15.13 -18.53
C LEU A 109 -7.24 -14.41 -19.46
N ILE A 110 -5.96 -14.80 -19.41
CA ILE A 110 -4.88 -14.12 -20.11
C ILE A 110 -4.02 -15.06 -20.94
N ARG A 111 -3.22 -14.49 -21.85
CA ARG A 111 -2.23 -15.22 -22.66
C ARG A 111 -0.85 -14.59 -22.55
N ALA A 112 0.18 -15.39 -22.81
CA ALA A 112 1.55 -14.85 -22.92
C ALA A 112 1.63 -13.82 -24.07
N GLY A 113 2.27 -12.68 -23.81
CA GLY A 113 2.35 -11.54 -24.73
C GLY A 113 1.17 -10.56 -24.64
N GLU A 114 0.15 -10.84 -23.85
CA GLU A 114 -0.99 -9.94 -23.66
C GLU A 114 -0.65 -8.77 -22.72
N HIS A 115 -1.24 -7.60 -22.99
CA HIS A 115 -1.12 -6.42 -22.15
C HIS A 115 -2.19 -6.45 -21.05
N VAL A 116 -1.79 -6.15 -19.81
CA VAL A 116 -2.66 -6.16 -18.64
C VAL A 116 -2.57 -4.86 -17.86
N GLU A 117 -3.70 -4.46 -17.29
CA GLU A 117 -3.82 -3.29 -16.43
C GLU A 117 -3.68 -3.66 -14.94
N THR A 118 -3.35 -2.67 -14.12
CA THR A 118 -3.33 -2.85 -12.66
C THR A 118 -4.71 -3.28 -12.13
N GLY A 119 -4.76 -4.36 -11.35
CA GLY A 119 -5.96 -4.91 -10.75
C GLY A 119 -6.78 -5.85 -11.65
N GLN A 120 -6.40 -6.00 -12.92
CA GLN A 120 -7.03 -6.95 -13.85
C GLN A 120 -6.87 -8.38 -13.33
N VAL A 121 -7.95 -9.18 -13.39
CA VAL A 121 -7.92 -10.60 -13.04
C VAL A 121 -7.18 -11.36 -14.14
N LEU A 122 -6.19 -12.14 -13.74
CA LEU A 122 -5.31 -12.90 -14.64
C LEU A 122 -5.75 -14.36 -14.70
N LEU A 123 -5.98 -14.96 -13.53
CA LEU A 123 -6.55 -16.30 -13.41
C LEU A 123 -7.44 -16.39 -12.18
N ARG A 124 -8.29 -17.42 -12.17
CA ARG A 124 -9.17 -17.75 -11.05
C ARG A 124 -8.85 -19.15 -10.57
N ILE A 125 -8.65 -19.26 -9.27
CA ILE A 125 -8.53 -20.52 -8.55
C ILE A 125 -9.92 -20.86 -8.01
N ASP A 126 -10.32 -22.13 -8.07
CA ASP A 126 -11.61 -22.60 -7.56
C ASP A 126 -11.82 -22.14 -6.09
N PRO A 127 -12.77 -21.22 -5.85
CA PRO A 127 -12.96 -20.65 -4.52
C PRO A 127 -13.78 -21.56 -3.61
N THR A 128 -14.33 -22.67 -4.10
CA THR A 128 -15.35 -23.48 -3.40
C THR A 128 -14.93 -23.89 -1.99
N ARG A 129 -13.65 -24.28 -1.81
CA ARG A 129 -13.14 -24.66 -0.48
C ARG A 129 -13.05 -23.47 0.46
N TYR A 130 -12.54 -22.34 -0.03
CA TYR A 130 -12.38 -21.11 0.77
C TYR A 130 -13.74 -20.49 1.11
N SER A 131 -14.68 -20.48 0.16
CA SER A 131 -16.04 -19.98 0.36
C SER A 131 -16.82 -20.87 1.33
N SER A 132 -16.61 -22.19 1.29
CA SER A 132 -17.22 -23.12 2.26
C SER A 132 -16.76 -22.84 3.69
N SER A 133 -15.46 -22.66 3.91
CA SER A 133 -14.93 -22.31 5.24
C SER A 133 -15.41 -20.94 5.72
N LEU A 134 -15.50 -19.94 4.83
CA LEU A 134 -16.08 -18.63 5.16
C LEU A 134 -17.58 -18.76 5.51
N GLY A 135 -18.32 -19.59 4.76
CA GLY A 135 -19.73 -19.88 5.03
C GLY A 135 -19.95 -20.56 6.38
N GLU A 136 -19.13 -21.56 6.72
CA GLU A 136 -19.16 -22.24 8.02
C GLU A 136 -18.89 -21.25 9.17
N ASN A 137 -17.83 -20.44 9.06
CA ASN A 137 -17.51 -19.39 10.03
C ASN A 137 -18.67 -18.38 10.18
N ARG A 138 -19.31 -17.97 9.07
CA ARG A 138 -20.45 -17.06 9.08
C ARG A 138 -21.64 -17.66 9.82
N VAL A 139 -22.00 -18.91 9.54
CA VAL A 139 -23.12 -19.60 10.22
C VAL A 139 -22.85 -19.73 11.72
N GLU A 140 -21.62 -20.09 12.11
CA GLU A 140 -21.23 -20.18 13.52
C GLU A 140 -21.32 -18.82 14.22
N MET A 141 -20.86 -17.75 13.57
CA MET A 141 -20.99 -16.38 14.09
C MET A 141 -22.45 -15.95 14.28
N LEU A 142 -23.32 -16.21 13.30
CA LEU A 142 -24.75 -15.89 13.40
C LEU A 142 -25.42 -16.64 14.55
N SER A 143 -25.08 -17.93 14.72
CA SER A 143 -25.54 -18.75 15.83
C SER A 143 -25.10 -18.19 17.18
N LEU A 144 -23.82 -17.84 17.33
CA LEU A 144 -23.30 -17.27 18.57
C LEU A 144 -23.85 -15.87 18.86
N LYS A 145 -24.12 -15.05 17.84
CA LYS A 145 -24.78 -13.74 18.00
C LYS A 145 -26.19 -13.90 18.56
N ALA A 146 -26.99 -14.80 18.00
CA ALA A 146 -28.34 -15.08 18.50
C ALA A 146 -28.29 -15.63 19.94
N LYS A 147 -27.38 -16.57 20.21
CA LYS A 147 -27.15 -17.11 21.56
C LYS A 147 -26.74 -16.03 22.56
N ALA A 148 -25.85 -15.11 22.17
CA ALA A 148 -25.42 -14.01 23.01
C ALA A 148 -26.59 -13.08 23.37
N ALA A 149 -27.44 -12.74 22.40
CA ALA A 149 -28.64 -11.92 22.64
C ALA A 149 -29.63 -12.61 23.58
N ARG A 150 -29.84 -13.93 23.45
CA ARG A 150 -30.63 -14.72 24.43
C ARG A 150 -30.04 -14.65 25.83
N LEU A 151 -28.73 -14.90 25.96
CA LEU A 151 -28.06 -14.92 27.25
C LEU A 151 -28.04 -13.54 27.92
N GLU A 152 -27.92 -12.47 27.14
CA GLU A 152 -28.02 -11.10 27.62
C GLU A 152 -29.41 -10.80 28.19
N ALA A 153 -30.48 -11.21 27.49
CA ALA A 153 -31.84 -11.11 27.99
C ALA A 153 -32.05 -11.90 29.30
N LEU A 154 -31.51 -13.11 29.41
CA LEU A 154 -31.57 -13.90 30.66
C LEU A 154 -30.75 -13.27 31.80
N ALA A 155 -29.61 -12.65 31.49
CA ALA A 155 -28.74 -12.01 32.47
C ALA A 155 -29.33 -10.69 33.02
N SER A 156 -30.01 -9.90 32.18
CA SER A 156 -30.68 -8.66 32.59
C SER A 156 -32.08 -8.93 33.17
N GLY A 157 -32.76 -9.98 32.71
CA GLY A 157 -34.17 -10.22 32.97
C GLY A 157 -35.09 -9.47 32.00
N GLU A 158 -34.56 -9.00 30.87
CA GLU A 158 -35.33 -8.37 29.79
C GLU A 158 -35.86 -9.40 28.80
N THR A 159 -36.72 -8.96 27.88
CA THR A 159 -37.22 -9.80 26.79
C THR A 159 -36.15 -10.04 25.73
N PHE A 160 -36.11 -11.24 25.15
CA PHE A 160 -35.22 -11.55 24.04
C PHE A 160 -35.49 -10.65 22.82
N GLN A 161 -34.49 -9.86 22.44
CA GLN A 161 -34.50 -9.04 21.23
C GLN A 161 -33.63 -9.72 20.17
N ALA A 162 -34.21 -9.96 18.99
CA ALA A 162 -33.49 -10.59 17.89
C ALA A 162 -32.55 -9.57 17.22
N PRO A 163 -31.25 -9.88 17.06
CA PRO A 163 -30.34 -9.06 16.27
C PRO A 163 -30.81 -8.94 14.81
N GLU A 164 -30.82 -7.73 14.26
CA GLU A 164 -31.32 -7.45 12.90
C GLU A 164 -30.52 -8.19 11.81
N ASP A 165 -29.20 -8.28 11.97
CA ASP A 165 -28.30 -8.96 11.05
C ASP A 165 -28.59 -10.46 10.97
N VAL A 166 -28.82 -11.10 12.13
CA VAL A 166 -29.18 -12.52 12.18
C VAL A 166 -30.61 -12.76 11.70
N LEU A 167 -31.55 -11.86 12.00
CA LEU A 167 -32.93 -11.99 11.56
C LEU A 167 -33.05 -11.95 10.02
N ALA A 168 -32.23 -11.12 9.37
CA ALA A 168 -32.19 -11.00 7.91
C ALA A 168 -31.59 -12.23 7.23
N GLU A 169 -30.50 -12.78 7.75
CA GLU A 169 -29.75 -13.89 7.11
C GLU A 169 -30.24 -15.28 7.53
N ALA A 170 -30.60 -15.46 8.80
CA ALA A 170 -30.87 -16.77 9.40
C ALA A 170 -32.03 -16.74 10.41
N PRO A 171 -33.28 -16.45 9.96
CA PRO A 171 -34.45 -16.34 10.85
C PRO A 171 -34.77 -17.64 11.62
N HIS A 172 -34.39 -18.80 11.07
CA HIS A 172 -34.56 -20.09 11.73
C HIS A 172 -33.73 -20.23 13.02
N ILE A 173 -32.53 -19.60 13.08
CA ILE A 173 -31.68 -19.58 14.27
C ILE A 173 -32.35 -18.76 15.39
N ILE A 174 -32.93 -17.60 15.02
CA ILE A 174 -33.66 -16.74 15.97
C ILE A 174 -34.85 -17.48 16.58
N GLU A 175 -35.61 -18.20 15.76
CA GLU A 175 -36.76 -18.97 16.23
C GLU A 175 -36.33 -20.09 17.19
N MET A 176 -35.22 -20.77 16.91
CA MET A 176 -34.64 -21.76 17.84
C MET A 176 -34.24 -21.13 19.17
N GLU A 177 -33.50 -20.01 19.15
CA GLU A 177 -33.07 -19.33 20.37
C GLU A 177 -34.25 -18.74 21.15
N ARG A 178 -35.31 -18.28 20.47
CA ARG A 178 -36.55 -17.82 21.11
C ARG A 178 -37.21 -18.94 21.91
N ARG A 179 -37.33 -20.15 21.35
CA ARG A 179 -37.89 -21.30 22.07
C ARG A 179 -37.06 -21.67 23.30
N VAL A 180 -35.74 -21.57 23.19
CA VAL A 180 -34.85 -21.80 24.34
C VAL A 180 -35.04 -20.73 25.41
N TRP A 181 -35.17 -19.45 25.01
CA TRP A 181 -35.46 -18.35 25.94
C TRP A 181 -36.79 -18.54 26.67
N GLU A 182 -37.85 -18.90 25.94
CA GLU A 182 -39.18 -19.16 26.50
C GLU A 182 -39.13 -20.31 27.51
N ALA A 183 -38.48 -21.43 27.14
CA ALA A 183 -38.34 -22.59 28.03
C ALA A 183 -37.57 -22.24 29.32
N ARG A 184 -36.48 -21.47 29.22
CA ARG A 184 -35.69 -21.03 30.39
C ARG A 184 -36.46 -20.05 31.27
N THR A 185 -37.24 -19.17 30.68
CA THR A 185 -38.08 -18.22 31.43
C THR A 185 -39.21 -18.94 32.17
N GLN A 186 -39.82 -19.94 31.52
CA GLN A 186 -40.82 -20.81 32.16
C GLN A 186 -40.23 -21.61 33.31
N GLU A 187 -39.05 -22.21 33.13
CA GLU A 187 -38.31 -22.91 34.19
C GLU A 187 -38.07 -22.00 35.41
N LEU A 188 -37.50 -20.80 35.20
CA LEU A 188 -37.30 -19.83 36.27
C LEU A 188 -38.62 -19.45 36.97
N SER A 189 -39.69 -19.21 36.20
CA SER A 189 -40.99 -18.84 36.76
C SER A 189 -41.58 -19.94 37.65
N ALA A 190 -41.41 -21.21 37.27
CA ALA A 190 -41.86 -22.36 38.04
C ALA A 190 -41.06 -22.50 39.35
N THR A 191 -39.74 -22.36 39.29
CA THR A 191 -38.88 -22.38 40.48
C THR A 191 -39.23 -21.24 41.44
N LEU A 192 -39.46 -20.03 40.92
CA LEU A 192 -39.87 -18.89 41.74
C LEU A 192 -41.25 -19.10 42.36
N SER A 193 -42.19 -19.72 41.66
CA SER A 193 -43.51 -20.06 42.22
C SER A 193 -43.35 -20.97 43.42
N ILE A 194 -42.56 -22.05 43.30
CA ILE A 194 -42.33 -23.00 44.40
C ILE A 194 -41.66 -22.31 45.60
N ALA A 195 -40.66 -21.48 45.36
CA ALA A 195 -39.98 -20.74 46.43
C ALA A 195 -40.91 -19.74 47.13
N ARG A 196 -41.78 -19.04 46.38
CA ARG A 196 -42.80 -18.14 46.93
C ARG A 196 -43.87 -18.88 47.72
N ASP A 197 -44.30 -20.05 47.28
CA ASP A 197 -45.26 -20.87 48.01
C ASP A 197 -44.68 -21.34 49.34
N GLN A 198 -43.41 -21.73 49.38
CA GLN A 198 -42.71 -22.06 50.63
C GLN A 198 -42.65 -20.85 51.57
N TYR A 199 -42.30 -19.66 51.06
CA TYR A 199 -42.33 -18.42 51.85
C TYR A 199 -43.72 -18.14 52.43
N ASN A 200 -44.77 -18.25 51.61
CA ASN A 200 -46.16 -18.03 52.03
C ASN A 200 -46.61 -19.06 53.09
N GLN A 201 -46.19 -20.32 52.96
CA GLN A 201 -46.45 -21.36 53.95
C GLN A 201 -45.82 -21.03 55.30
N ARG A 202 -44.56 -20.57 55.31
CA ARG A 202 -43.88 -20.14 56.56
C ARG A 202 -44.53 -18.92 57.19
N GLN A 203 -45.01 -17.98 56.37
CA GLN A 203 -45.78 -16.83 56.84
C GLN A 203 -47.11 -17.23 57.48
N GLN A 204 -47.79 -18.26 56.96
CA GLN A 204 -48.99 -18.82 57.58
C GLN A 204 -48.68 -19.51 58.91
N GLU A 205 -47.62 -20.32 58.95
CA GLU A 205 -47.13 -20.98 60.18
C GLU A 205 -46.80 -19.97 61.29
N LEU A 206 -46.20 -18.83 60.91
CA LEU A 206 -45.93 -17.72 61.84
C LEU A 206 -47.22 -17.15 62.42
N ARG A 207 -48.21 -16.82 61.58
CA ARG A 207 -49.49 -16.26 62.02
C ARG A 207 -50.24 -17.19 62.98
N GLU A 208 -50.24 -18.49 62.68
CA GLU A 208 -50.83 -19.50 63.56
C GLU A 208 -50.11 -19.54 64.92
N THR A 209 -48.78 -19.53 64.91
CA THR A 209 -47.99 -19.57 66.15
C THR A 209 -48.12 -18.29 66.97
N GLU A 210 -48.24 -17.13 66.32
CA GLU A 210 -48.51 -15.85 66.98
C GLU A 210 -49.88 -15.84 67.67
N ALA A 211 -50.93 -16.37 67.02
CA ALA A 211 -52.24 -16.52 67.64
C ALA A 211 -52.19 -17.46 68.86
N ASN A 212 -51.46 -18.58 68.76
CA ASN A 212 -51.26 -19.51 69.87
C ASN A 212 -50.50 -18.87 71.05
N ARG A 213 -49.44 -18.09 70.75
CA ARG A 213 -48.72 -17.30 71.76
C ARG A 213 -49.66 -16.33 72.46
N ASP A 214 -50.48 -15.59 71.72
CA ASP A 214 -51.36 -14.55 72.27
C ASP A 214 -52.46 -15.14 73.15
N GLN A 215 -53.03 -16.27 72.74
CA GLN A 215 -53.99 -17.02 73.55
C GLN A 215 -53.37 -17.52 74.87
N ALA A 216 -52.17 -18.11 74.81
CA ALA A 216 -51.45 -18.58 76.00
C ALA A 216 -51.02 -17.41 76.90
N ALA A 217 -50.57 -16.30 76.33
CA ALA A 217 -50.17 -15.10 77.06
C ALA A 217 -51.36 -14.43 77.77
N SER A 218 -52.52 -14.34 77.10
CA SER A 218 -53.77 -13.87 77.70
C SER A 218 -54.19 -14.75 78.88
N SER A 219 -54.14 -16.08 78.71
CA SER A 219 -54.47 -17.06 79.75
C SER A 219 -53.51 -16.96 80.94
N CYS A 220 -52.20 -16.90 80.69
CA CYS A 220 -51.18 -16.63 81.70
C CYS A 220 -51.48 -15.34 82.48
N GLY A 221 -51.81 -14.24 81.79
CA GLY A 221 -52.12 -12.95 82.42
C GLY A 221 -53.41 -12.95 83.26
N LEU A 222 -54.46 -13.65 82.82
CA LEU A 222 -55.71 -13.82 83.57
C LEU A 222 -55.49 -14.68 84.82
N THR A 223 -54.94 -15.88 84.68
CA THR A 223 -54.70 -16.80 85.81
C THR A 223 -53.67 -16.23 86.79
N SER A 224 -52.67 -15.48 86.31
CA SER A 224 -51.69 -14.85 87.19
C SER A 224 -52.27 -13.68 87.98
N ARG A 225 -53.28 -12.97 87.44
CA ARG A 225 -54.06 -11.98 88.20
C ARG A 225 -54.95 -12.66 89.22
N GLU A 226 -55.63 -13.75 88.86
CA GLU A 226 -56.42 -14.57 89.77
C GLU A 226 -55.57 -15.06 90.95
N LEU A 227 -54.38 -15.59 90.68
CA LEU A 227 -53.45 -16.02 91.73
C LEU A 227 -53.03 -14.87 92.65
N LYS A 228 -52.83 -13.67 92.11
CA LYS A 228 -52.44 -12.49 92.89
C LYS A 228 -53.53 -12.07 93.86
N VAL A 229 -54.81 -12.12 93.46
CA VAL A 229 -55.94 -11.75 94.32
C VAL A 229 -56.33 -12.86 95.29
N THR A 230 -56.15 -14.12 94.91
CA THR A 230 -56.53 -15.28 95.73
C THR A 230 -55.48 -15.61 96.80
N ARG A 231 -54.19 -15.38 96.54
CA ARG A 231 -53.09 -15.65 97.49
C ARG A 231 -53.30 -15.07 98.91
N PRO A 232 -53.71 -13.80 99.11
CA PRO A 232 -53.94 -13.28 100.47
C PRO A 232 -55.14 -13.92 101.20
N LEU A 233 -56.12 -14.48 100.47
CA LEU A 233 -57.32 -15.08 101.04
C LEU A 233 -57.04 -16.39 101.81
N LEU A 234 -55.89 -17.02 101.56
CA LEU A 234 -55.43 -18.19 102.31
C LEU A 234 -55.21 -17.84 103.80
N ALA A 235 -54.69 -16.65 104.10
CA ALA A 235 -54.44 -16.23 105.49
C ALA A 235 -55.73 -16.05 106.30
N SER A 236 -56.83 -15.69 105.63
CA SER A 236 -58.18 -15.62 106.22
C SER A 236 -58.93 -16.96 106.24
N GLY A 237 -58.35 -18.04 105.71
CA GLY A 237 -58.98 -19.36 105.62
C GLY A 237 -60.11 -19.48 104.58
N ALA A 238 -60.28 -18.47 103.72
CA ALA A 238 -61.39 -18.40 102.75
C ALA A 238 -61.17 -19.26 101.50
N VAL A 239 -59.97 -19.80 101.30
CA VAL A 239 -59.59 -20.64 100.15
C VAL A 239 -58.63 -21.75 100.62
N SER A 240 -58.69 -22.94 100.00
CA SER A 240 -57.83 -24.09 100.30
C SER A 240 -56.41 -23.93 99.73
N GLU A 241 -55.39 -24.45 100.43
CA GLU A 241 -54.01 -24.51 99.93
C GLU A 241 -53.89 -25.32 98.62
N VAL A 242 -54.72 -26.36 98.46
CA VAL A 242 -54.76 -27.19 97.24
C VAL A 242 -55.20 -26.36 96.03
N ASP A 243 -56.17 -25.46 96.21
CA ASP A 243 -56.64 -24.57 95.14
C ASP A 243 -55.55 -23.59 94.73
N LEU A 244 -54.79 -23.06 95.71
CA LEU A 244 -53.67 -22.17 95.45
C LEU A 244 -52.55 -22.87 94.67
N LEU A 245 -52.19 -24.10 95.04
CA LEU A 245 -51.19 -24.91 94.32
C LEU A 245 -51.64 -25.26 92.90
N ARG A 246 -52.93 -25.57 92.71
CA ARG A 246 -53.50 -25.80 91.37
C ARG A 246 -53.38 -24.55 90.50
N LEU A 247 -53.73 -23.39 91.04
CA LEU A 247 -53.65 -22.11 90.36
C LEU A 247 -52.20 -21.72 90.02
N GLN A 248 -51.25 -21.97 90.92
CA GLN A 248 -49.81 -21.80 90.65
C GLN A 248 -49.32 -22.69 89.51
N ARG A 249 -49.75 -23.96 89.48
CA ARG A 249 -49.47 -24.88 88.37
C ARG A 249 -50.04 -24.37 87.05
N ASP A 250 -51.27 -23.85 87.06
CA ASP A 250 -51.92 -23.31 85.86
C ASP A 250 -51.20 -22.06 85.34
N VAL A 251 -50.77 -21.14 86.22
CA VAL A 251 -49.91 -20.01 85.84
C VAL A 251 -48.62 -20.51 85.21
N ALA A 252 -47.91 -21.44 85.87
CA ALA A 252 -46.65 -21.98 85.35
C ALA A 252 -46.83 -22.64 83.98
N ARG A 253 -47.93 -23.37 83.76
CA ARG A 253 -48.29 -24.00 82.49
C ARG A 253 -48.53 -22.96 81.40
N TYR A 254 -49.50 -22.06 81.56
CA TYR A 254 -49.85 -21.10 80.49
C TYR A 254 -48.72 -20.12 80.19
N CYS A 255 -47.99 -19.66 81.22
CA CYS A 255 -46.84 -18.79 81.00
C CYS A 255 -45.67 -19.54 80.34
N GLY A 256 -45.51 -20.83 80.64
CA GLY A 256 -44.56 -21.71 79.96
C GLY A 256 -44.91 -21.93 78.48
N GLU A 257 -46.18 -22.21 78.17
CA GLU A 257 -46.70 -22.34 76.81
C GLU A 257 -46.49 -21.06 76.00
N ALA A 258 -46.79 -19.88 76.58
CA ALA A 258 -46.56 -18.59 75.93
C ALA A 258 -45.08 -18.36 75.60
N LYS A 259 -44.16 -18.70 76.53
CA LYS A 259 -42.71 -18.61 76.30
C LYS A 259 -42.23 -19.60 75.23
N ALA A 260 -42.75 -20.83 75.24
CA ALA A 260 -42.41 -21.84 74.25
C ALA A 260 -42.88 -21.43 72.84
N ALA A 261 -44.09 -20.89 72.72
CA ALA A 261 -44.58 -20.32 71.46
C ALA A 261 -43.75 -19.10 71.01
N GLY A 262 -43.30 -18.27 71.96
CA GLY A 262 -42.35 -17.18 71.70
C GLY A 262 -41.04 -17.67 71.07
N ALA A 263 -40.41 -18.69 71.65
CA ALA A 263 -39.20 -19.29 71.07
C ALA A 263 -39.46 -19.93 69.70
N GLN A 264 -40.66 -20.50 69.48
CA GLN A 264 -41.05 -21.03 68.17
C GLN A 264 -41.17 -19.94 67.10
N ILE A 265 -41.72 -18.78 67.45
CA ILE A 265 -41.82 -17.63 66.54
C ILE A 265 -40.44 -17.20 66.04
N ASP A 266 -39.44 -17.14 66.92
CA ASP A 266 -38.07 -16.77 66.53
C ASP A 266 -37.46 -17.78 65.55
N ARG A 267 -37.74 -19.08 65.76
CA ARG A 267 -37.34 -20.14 64.81
C ARG A 267 -38.02 -19.98 63.44
N ILE A 268 -39.33 -19.72 63.42
CA ILE A 268 -40.09 -19.56 62.17
C ILE A 268 -39.64 -18.29 61.43
N ARG A 269 -39.37 -17.18 62.13
CA ARG A 269 -38.84 -15.96 61.51
C ARG A 269 -37.51 -16.21 60.79
N SER A 270 -36.64 -17.01 61.39
CA SER A 270 -35.38 -17.43 60.75
C SER A 270 -35.64 -18.27 59.49
N ALA A 271 -36.61 -19.18 59.54
CA ALA A 271 -37.03 -19.98 58.38
C ALA A 271 -37.69 -19.15 57.27
N ILE A 272 -38.41 -18.06 57.61
CA ILE A 272 -38.94 -17.09 56.64
C ILE A 272 -37.79 -16.38 55.92
N GLN A 273 -36.78 -15.92 56.67
CA GLN A 273 -35.60 -15.28 56.06
C GLN A 273 -34.87 -16.25 55.13
N GLU A 274 -34.72 -17.52 55.51
CA GLU A 274 -34.15 -18.55 54.64
C GLU A 274 -34.98 -18.73 53.37
N ALA A 275 -36.31 -18.78 53.48
CA ALA A 275 -37.21 -18.90 52.33
C ALA A 275 -37.14 -17.68 51.40
N GLU A 276 -37.01 -16.46 51.94
CA GLU A 276 -36.78 -15.25 51.16
C GLU A 276 -35.44 -15.28 50.42
N ASN A 277 -34.37 -15.71 51.10
CA ASN A 277 -33.06 -15.87 50.48
C ASN A 277 -33.10 -16.88 49.32
N LYS A 278 -33.89 -17.97 49.44
CA LYS A 278 -34.08 -18.95 48.35
C LYS A 278 -34.74 -18.36 47.11
N ILE A 279 -35.65 -17.38 47.27
CA ILE A 279 -36.24 -16.67 46.13
C ILE A 279 -35.15 -15.88 45.38
N GLN A 280 -34.33 -15.12 46.12
CA GLN A 280 -33.23 -14.35 45.52
C GLN A 280 -32.17 -15.26 44.89
N GLU A 281 -31.84 -16.36 45.54
CA GLU A 281 -30.89 -17.35 45.05
C GLU A 281 -31.33 -17.95 43.71
N ALA A 282 -32.63 -18.27 43.55
CA ALA A 282 -33.17 -18.79 42.30
C ALA A 282 -32.95 -17.82 41.11
N GLU A 283 -33.17 -16.52 41.32
CA GLU A 283 -32.93 -15.50 40.28
C GLU A 283 -31.43 -15.31 39.99
N LEU A 284 -30.62 -15.24 41.05
CA LEU A 284 -29.17 -15.05 40.94
C LEU A 284 -28.50 -16.21 40.23
N ASN A 285 -28.93 -17.44 40.47
CA ASN A 285 -28.37 -18.63 39.82
C ASN A 285 -28.55 -18.57 38.29
N VAL A 286 -29.75 -18.24 37.81
CA VAL A 286 -30.00 -18.10 36.36
C VAL A 286 -29.19 -16.94 35.77
N ARG A 287 -29.15 -15.79 36.45
CA ARG A 287 -28.40 -14.62 35.97
C ARG A 287 -26.90 -14.86 35.92
N ASN A 288 -26.34 -15.49 36.95
CA ASN A 288 -24.91 -15.80 37.01
C ASN A 288 -24.52 -16.82 35.95
N GLN A 289 -25.31 -17.89 35.79
CA GLN A 289 -25.09 -18.88 34.74
C GLN A 289 -25.13 -18.22 33.35
N ALA A 290 -26.13 -17.38 33.09
CA ALA A 290 -26.25 -16.64 31.84
C ALA A 290 -25.05 -15.71 31.59
N ARG A 291 -24.53 -15.04 32.62
CA ARG A 291 -23.33 -14.17 32.51
C ARG A 291 -22.06 -14.94 32.18
N VAL A 292 -21.86 -16.10 32.80
CA VAL A 292 -20.70 -16.97 32.51
C VAL A 292 -20.76 -17.46 31.07
N GLU A 293 -21.90 -18.02 30.65
CA GLU A 293 -22.08 -18.48 29.27
C GLU A 293 -21.98 -17.32 28.26
N LEU A 294 -22.45 -16.12 28.61
CA LEU A 294 -22.37 -14.94 27.75
C LEU A 294 -20.92 -14.51 27.55
N SER A 295 -20.11 -14.51 28.61
CA SER A 295 -18.69 -14.20 28.54
C SER A 295 -17.94 -15.15 27.61
N GLU A 296 -18.18 -16.46 27.75
CA GLU A 296 -17.59 -17.48 26.87
C GLU A 296 -18.06 -17.33 25.41
N THR A 297 -19.36 -17.09 25.21
CA THR A 297 -19.97 -16.89 23.89
C THR A 297 -19.37 -15.65 23.21
N ARG A 298 -19.23 -14.53 23.92
CA ARG A 298 -18.60 -13.30 23.41
C ARG A 298 -17.12 -13.50 23.09
N ALA A 299 -16.37 -14.24 23.91
CA ALA A 299 -14.97 -14.54 23.63
C ALA A 299 -14.78 -15.38 22.36
N ARG A 300 -15.64 -16.38 22.14
CA ARG A 300 -15.65 -17.19 20.91
C ARG A 300 -16.04 -16.35 19.70
N LEU A 301 -17.08 -15.53 19.84
CA LEU A 301 -17.54 -14.63 18.78
C LEU A 301 -16.43 -13.66 18.36
N ALA A 302 -15.73 -13.04 19.30
CA ALA A 302 -14.60 -12.17 19.01
C ALA A 302 -13.47 -12.91 18.27
N THR A 303 -13.21 -14.17 18.63
CA THR A 303 -12.21 -15.01 17.95
C THR A 303 -12.61 -15.30 16.50
N LEU A 304 -13.88 -15.65 16.26
CA LEU A 304 -14.39 -15.92 14.92
C LEU A 304 -14.44 -14.66 14.05
N GLU A 305 -14.77 -13.50 14.62
CA GLU A 305 -14.74 -12.21 13.92
C GLU A 305 -13.34 -11.87 13.43
N GLN A 306 -12.31 -12.10 14.25
CA GLN A 306 -10.91 -11.92 13.81
C GLN A 306 -10.53 -12.96 12.74
N GLY A 307 -10.95 -14.22 12.90
CA GLY A 307 -10.69 -15.28 11.91
C GLY A 307 -11.38 -15.04 10.56
N GLN A 308 -12.56 -14.39 10.56
CA GLN A 308 -13.33 -14.09 9.36
C GLN A 308 -12.54 -13.21 8.39
N LEU A 309 -11.78 -12.22 8.90
CA LEU A 309 -10.96 -11.35 8.04
C LEU A 309 -9.96 -12.14 7.22
N ALA A 310 -9.31 -13.15 7.82
CA ALA A 310 -8.38 -14.03 7.11
C ALA A 310 -9.08 -14.92 6.08
N LEU A 311 -10.29 -15.41 6.39
CA LEU A 311 -11.07 -16.23 5.45
C LEU A 311 -11.58 -15.42 4.25
N VAL A 312 -12.05 -14.20 4.48
CA VAL A 312 -12.43 -13.25 3.42
C VAL A 312 -11.23 -12.97 2.52
N ASP A 313 -10.05 -12.77 3.10
CA ASP A 313 -8.84 -12.55 2.32
C ASP A 313 -8.46 -13.75 1.45
N ARG A 314 -8.56 -14.98 2.00
CA ARG A 314 -8.33 -16.20 1.21
C ARG A 314 -9.28 -16.33 0.02
N VAL A 315 -10.56 -16.04 0.21
CA VAL A 315 -11.54 -16.04 -0.90
C VAL A 315 -11.19 -14.97 -1.92
N ARG A 316 -10.76 -13.79 -1.49
CA ARG A 316 -10.32 -12.71 -2.37
C ARG A 316 -9.06 -13.08 -3.18
N LEU A 317 -8.10 -13.76 -2.54
CA LEU A 317 -6.84 -14.20 -3.15
C LEU A 317 -7.01 -15.41 -4.09
N ALA A 318 -8.19 -16.05 -4.13
CA ALA A 318 -8.52 -17.02 -5.16
C ALA A 318 -8.53 -16.38 -6.57
N GLU A 319 -8.80 -15.07 -6.66
CA GLU A 319 -8.63 -14.30 -7.89
C GLU A 319 -7.24 -13.66 -7.93
N VAL A 320 -6.38 -14.17 -8.81
CA VAL A 320 -5.02 -13.63 -8.97
C VAL A 320 -5.10 -12.40 -9.86
N ARG A 321 -4.68 -11.24 -9.34
CA ARG A 321 -4.76 -9.95 -10.04
C ARG A 321 -3.38 -9.39 -10.32
N SER A 322 -3.28 -8.57 -11.37
CA SER A 322 -2.02 -7.90 -11.70
C SER A 322 -1.71 -6.76 -10.72
N PRO A 323 -0.51 -6.72 -10.09
CA PRO A 323 -0.10 -5.59 -9.25
C PRO A 323 0.30 -4.35 -10.07
N VAL A 324 0.67 -4.53 -11.35
CA VAL A 324 1.23 -3.48 -12.22
C VAL A 324 0.64 -3.54 -13.63
N ARG A 325 0.64 -2.42 -14.34
CA ARG A 325 0.38 -2.44 -15.79
C ARG A 325 1.60 -2.98 -16.52
N GLY A 326 1.41 -3.92 -17.43
CA GLY A 326 2.52 -4.56 -18.12
C GLY A 326 2.12 -5.58 -19.17
N THR A 327 3.12 -6.26 -19.71
CA THR A 327 2.91 -7.35 -20.66
C THR A 327 3.35 -8.66 -20.02
N ILE A 328 2.57 -9.71 -20.21
CA ILE A 328 2.85 -11.04 -19.66
C ILE A 328 4.01 -11.67 -20.43
N LYS A 329 5.11 -11.97 -19.74
CA LYS A 329 6.29 -12.61 -20.32
C LYS A 329 6.14 -14.11 -20.41
N THR A 330 5.81 -14.74 -19.30
CA THR A 330 5.69 -16.20 -19.20
C THR A 330 4.49 -16.55 -18.34
N LEU A 331 3.69 -17.51 -18.80
CA LEU A 331 2.62 -18.14 -18.02
C LEU A 331 3.06 -19.54 -17.62
N MET A 332 3.35 -19.76 -16.34
CA MET A 332 3.76 -21.06 -15.81
C MET A 332 2.56 -21.96 -15.51
N ALA A 333 1.46 -21.39 -14.99
CA ALA A 333 0.20 -22.11 -14.79
C ALA A 333 -0.70 -21.98 -16.03
N ASN A 334 -0.46 -22.81 -17.04
CA ASN A 334 -1.16 -22.74 -18.34
C ASN A 334 -2.27 -23.79 -18.53
N THR A 335 -2.56 -24.61 -17.51
CA THR A 335 -3.48 -25.74 -17.61
C THR A 335 -4.69 -25.52 -16.70
N VAL A 336 -5.88 -25.37 -17.30
CA VAL A 336 -7.16 -25.37 -16.57
C VAL A 336 -7.40 -26.75 -15.94
N GLY A 337 -7.81 -26.78 -14.68
CA GLY A 337 -7.90 -28.00 -13.85
C GLY A 337 -6.56 -28.44 -13.26
N GLY A 338 -5.46 -27.77 -13.58
CA GLY A 338 -4.15 -28.00 -12.98
C GLY A 338 -4.09 -27.53 -11.52
N VAL A 339 -3.21 -28.13 -10.73
CA VAL A 339 -3.00 -27.77 -9.32
C VAL A 339 -1.79 -26.84 -9.20
N VAL A 340 -1.99 -25.68 -8.56
CA VAL A 340 -0.93 -24.75 -8.19
C VAL A 340 -0.61 -24.93 -6.71
N GLN A 341 0.67 -25.10 -6.40
CA GLN A 341 1.11 -25.21 -5.01
C GLN A 341 1.24 -23.81 -4.36
N PRO A 342 1.03 -23.70 -3.04
CA PRO A 342 1.32 -22.48 -2.28
C PRO A 342 2.75 -21.98 -2.49
N GLY A 343 2.92 -20.68 -2.66
CA GLY A 343 4.19 -19.99 -2.88
C GLY A 343 4.84 -20.22 -4.24
N LYS A 344 4.16 -20.89 -5.19
CA LYS A 344 4.71 -21.08 -6.54
C LYS A 344 4.39 -19.92 -7.47
N ASP A 345 5.36 -19.64 -8.32
CA ASP A 345 5.26 -18.67 -9.41
C ASP A 345 4.19 -19.11 -10.41
N ILE A 346 3.27 -18.20 -10.70
CA ILE A 346 2.20 -18.43 -11.66
C ILE A 346 2.55 -17.80 -13.00
N LEU A 347 3.04 -16.56 -12.98
CA LEU A 347 3.39 -15.80 -14.18
C LEU A 347 4.36 -14.65 -13.89
N ASP A 348 5.00 -14.20 -14.96
CA ASP A 348 5.92 -13.05 -14.99
C ASP A 348 5.28 -11.88 -15.73
N ILE A 349 5.28 -10.69 -15.12
CA ILE A 349 4.81 -9.45 -15.74
C ILE A 349 5.99 -8.49 -15.95
N VAL A 350 6.13 -8.00 -17.17
CA VAL A 350 7.08 -6.95 -17.51
C VAL A 350 6.37 -5.61 -17.45
N PRO A 351 6.70 -4.72 -16.49
CA PRO A 351 6.04 -3.42 -16.37
C PRO A 351 6.19 -2.60 -17.65
N SER A 352 5.08 -2.00 -18.09
CA SER A 352 5.07 -1.05 -19.20
C SER A 352 5.06 0.36 -18.62
N ASP A 353 6.25 0.92 -18.38
CA ASP A 353 6.41 2.30 -17.92
C ASP A 353 6.62 3.26 -19.11
N ASP A 354 6.40 4.56 -18.88
CA ASP A 354 6.51 5.61 -19.90
C ASP A 354 7.97 6.00 -20.27
N THR A 355 8.95 5.46 -19.55
CA THR A 355 10.38 5.69 -19.78
C THR A 355 11.12 4.37 -19.83
N LEU A 356 12.03 4.23 -20.78
CA LEU A 356 12.81 3.00 -20.96
C LEU A 356 14.24 3.19 -20.49
N LEU A 357 14.81 2.13 -19.94
CA LEU A 357 16.20 2.05 -19.53
C LEU A 357 16.97 1.21 -20.55
N LEU A 358 18.11 1.72 -21.00
CA LEU A 358 18.99 1.00 -21.91
C LEU A 358 20.27 0.62 -21.20
N GLU A 359 20.64 -0.65 -21.27
CA GLU A 359 21.96 -1.12 -20.86
C GLU A 359 22.90 -1.03 -22.05
N VAL A 360 23.80 -0.04 -22.01
CA VAL A 360 24.74 0.29 -23.08
C VAL A 360 26.11 -0.29 -22.75
N GLN A 361 26.65 -1.09 -23.65
CA GLN A 361 28.00 -1.62 -23.58
C GLN A 361 28.99 -0.60 -24.14
N ILE A 362 29.96 -0.20 -23.32
CA ILE A 362 30.96 0.80 -23.66
C ILE A 362 32.37 0.23 -23.49
N SER A 363 33.25 0.60 -24.42
CA SER A 363 34.65 0.18 -24.36
C SER A 363 35.35 0.72 -23.10
N PRO A 364 36.19 -0.08 -22.42
CA PRO A 364 37.00 0.37 -21.29
C PRO A 364 37.90 1.58 -21.60
N ARG A 365 38.22 1.84 -22.88
CA ARG A 365 39.03 2.98 -23.30
C ARG A 365 38.30 4.32 -23.18
N ASP A 366 36.97 4.30 -23.22
CA ASP A 366 36.14 5.51 -23.28
C ASP A 366 35.44 5.82 -21.95
N ILE A 367 35.54 4.94 -20.96
CA ILE A 367 34.88 5.07 -19.65
C ILE A 367 35.33 6.31 -18.86
N GLY A 368 36.58 6.74 -19.03
CA GLY A 368 37.15 7.88 -18.30
C GLY A 368 36.50 9.23 -18.64
N PHE A 369 35.69 9.31 -19.69
CA PHE A 369 34.99 10.52 -20.12
C PHE A 369 33.50 10.52 -19.78
N LEU A 370 33.01 9.45 -19.14
CA LEU A 370 31.60 9.27 -18.83
C LEU A 370 31.28 9.66 -17.39
N HIS A 371 30.19 10.41 -17.23
CA HIS A 371 29.66 10.84 -15.94
C HIS A 371 28.13 10.72 -15.94
N PRO A 372 27.52 10.53 -14.75
CA PRO A 372 26.07 10.66 -14.61
C PRO A 372 25.56 12.01 -15.15
N ASP A 373 24.30 12.02 -15.60
CA ASP A 373 23.59 13.17 -16.19
C ASP A 373 24.05 13.68 -17.56
N GLN A 374 25.01 13.00 -18.20
CA GLN A 374 25.36 13.30 -19.59
C GLN A 374 24.20 13.02 -20.54
N LYS A 375 24.01 13.91 -21.53
CA LYS A 375 23.03 13.72 -22.59
C LYS A 375 23.47 12.59 -23.53
N ALA A 376 22.51 11.77 -23.94
CA ALA A 376 22.71 10.68 -24.86
C ALA A 376 21.64 10.72 -25.96
N GLU A 377 22.02 10.40 -27.19
CA GLU A 377 21.12 10.21 -28.31
C GLU A 377 20.99 8.71 -28.59
N VAL A 378 19.79 8.17 -28.48
CA VAL A 378 19.48 6.75 -28.64
C VAL A 378 18.86 6.51 -30.01
N LYS A 379 19.45 5.60 -30.80
CA LYS A 379 19.02 5.26 -32.16
C LYS A 379 18.63 3.80 -32.19
N PHE A 380 17.34 3.50 -32.24
CA PHE A 380 16.86 2.11 -32.25
C PHE A 380 17.11 1.47 -33.61
N THR A 381 17.71 0.27 -33.63
CA THR A 381 18.02 -0.41 -34.90
C THR A 381 16.78 -0.93 -35.62
N ALA A 382 15.68 -1.12 -34.88
CA ALA A 382 14.40 -1.57 -35.42
C ALA A 382 13.64 -0.48 -36.23
N TYR A 383 14.03 0.78 -36.10
CA TYR A 383 13.40 1.91 -36.79
C TYR A 383 14.43 2.69 -37.61
N ASP A 384 14.06 3.14 -38.81
CA ASP A 384 14.94 3.95 -39.64
C ASP A 384 15.13 5.34 -39.00
N PHE A 385 16.35 5.61 -38.52
CA PHE A 385 16.70 6.87 -37.88
C PHE A 385 16.46 8.10 -38.78
N ALA A 386 16.61 7.98 -40.11
CA ALA A 386 16.40 9.10 -41.02
C ALA A 386 14.92 9.53 -41.08
N ILE A 387 14.01 8.60 -40.80
CA ILE A 387 12.56 8.81 -40.86
C ILE A 387 12.00 9.16 -39.48
N TYR A 388 12.39 8.41 -38.46
CA TYR A 388 11.78 8.48 -37.13
C TYR A 388 12.60 9.29 -36.11
N GLY A 389 13.86 9.62 -36.44
CA GLY A 389 14.77 10.35 -35.56
C GLY A 389 15.31 9.51 -34.40
N GLY A 390 16.12 10.15 -33.56
CA GLY A 390 16.65 9.59 -32.32
C GLY A 390 15.84 10.01 -31.11
N LEU A 391 16.05 9.31 -30.01
CA LEU A 391 15.43 9.62 -28.74
C LEU A 391 16.48 10.21 -27.79
N GLU A 392 16.16 11.35 -27.19
CA GLU A 392 17.02 11.93 -26.16
C GLU A 392 16.93 11.12 -24.87
N GLY A 393 18.08 10.88 -24.26
CA GLY A 393 18.22 10.20 -22.97
C GLY A 393 19.34 10.80 -22.13
N LYS A 394 19.46 10.31 -20.91
CA LYS A 394 20.49 10.73 -19.94
C LYS A 394 21.16 9.52 -19.31
N VAL A 395 22.46 9.63 -19.07
CA VAL A 395 23.22 8.62 -18.33
C VAL A 395 22.75 8.64 -16.87
N GLU A 396 22.14 7.56 -16.41
CA GLU A 396 21.64 7.43 -15.04
C GLU A 396 22.69 6.79 -14.13
N GLN A 397 23.32 5.71 -14.59
CA GLN A 397 24.28 4.96 -13.79
C GLN A 397 25.38 4.36 -14.66
N ILE A 398 26.61 4.39 -14.16
CA ILE A 398 27.77 3.76 -14.79
C ILE A 398 28.16 2.55 -13.92
N GLY A 399 28.32 1.38 -14.53
CA GLY A 399 28.77 0.16 -13.86
C GLY A 399 30.17 0.34 -13.27
N VAL A 400 30.39 -0.22 -12.08
CA VAL A 400 31.65 -0.05 -11.32
C VAL A 400 32.77 -0.94 -11.88
N ASP A 401 32.41 -2.08 -12.49
CA ASP A 401 33.36 -3.07 -13.00
C ASP A 401 33.09 -3.42 -14.48
N THR A 402 34.13 -3.92 -15.15
CA THR A 402 34.02 -4.50 -16.50
C THR A 402 33.40 -5.89 -16.48
N ILE A 403 32.48 -6.14 -17.40
CA ILE A 403 31.94 -7.48 -17.68
C ILE A 403 32.56 -7.98 -18.97
N THR A 404 32.93 -9.26 -18.99
CA THR A 404 33.54 -9.91 -20.16
C THR A 404 32.51 -10.79 -20.84
N ASP A 405 32.31 -10.60 -22.15
CA ASP A 405 31.44 -11.46 -22.97
C ASP A 405 31.99 -12.89 -23.10
N GLU A 406 31.16 -13.82 -23.56
CA GLU A 406 31.56 -15.17 -23.97
C GLU A 406 32.67 -15.16 -25.04
N LYS A 407 32.81 -14.04 -25.77
CA LYS A 407 33.84 -13.79 -26.79
C LYS A 407 35.14 -13.19 -26.26
N GLY A 408 35.27 -12.97 -24.95
CA GLY A 408 36.47 -12.42 -24.31
C GLY A 408 36.63 -10.90 -24.41
N ASN A 409 35.62 -10.18 -24.91
CA ASN A 409 35.64 -8.71 -24.96
C ASN A 409 35.13 -8.14 -23.64
N SER A 410 35.91 -7.26 -23.00
CA SER A 410 35.51 -6.56 -21.78
C SER A 410 34.82 -5.23 -22.10
N PHE A 411 33.70 -4.96 -21.45
CA PHE A 411 32.92 -3.72 -21.57
C PHE A 411 32.39 -3.26 -20.21
N TYR A 412 32.14 -1.96 -20.08
CA TYR A 412 31.36 -1.40 -18.97
C TYR A 412 29.88 -1.32 -19.38
N ILE A 413 28.99 -1.63 -18.44
CA ILE A 413 27.55 -1.43 -18.63
C ILE A 413 27.17 -0.05 -18.11
N VAL A 414 26.63 0.78 -18.98
CA VAL A 414 26.13 2.12 -18.65
C VAL A 414 24.63 2.16 -18.90
N LYS A 415 23.88 2.55 -17.87
CA LYS A 415 22.42 2.66 -17.91
C LYS A 415 22.02 4.04 -18.38
N VAL A 416 21.31 4.10 -19.50
CA VAL A 416 20.82 5.33 -20.12
C VAL A 416 19.30 5.34 -20.07
N ARG A 417 18.72 6.34 -19.43
CA ARG A 417 17.27 6.51 -19.33
C ARG A 417 16.78 7.45 -20.42
N THR A 418 15.73 7.04 -21.12
CA THR A 418 15.07 7.85 -22.15
C THR A 418 13.97 8.72 -21.57
N GLU A 419 13.69 9.86 -22.20
CA GLU A 419 12.61 10.76 -21.73
C GLU A 419 11.20 10.27 -22.09
N ARG A 420 11.08 9.39 -23.09
CA ARG A 420 9.80 8.84 -23.59
C ARG A 420 9.97 7.39 -24.04
N ALA A 421 8.91 6.60 -24.07
CA ALA A 421 8.93 5.21 -24.50
C ALA A 421 8.48 4.95 -25.96
N TYR A 422 8.42 6.00 -26.80
CA TYR A 422 8.01 5.89 -28.21
C TYR A 422 8.92 6.71 -29.13
N VAL A 423 9.00 6.29 -30.40
CA VAL A 423 9.77 6.98 -31.46
C VAL A 423 8.82 7.48 -32.56
N GLY A 424 9.18 8.62 -33.17
CA GLY A 424 8.43 9.20 -34.28
C GLY A 424 7.15 9.94 -33.90
N SER A 425 6.56 10.63 -34.89
CA SER A 425 5.27 11.35 -34.74
C SER A 425 4.10 10.42 -34.45
N ASP A 426 4.17 9.18 -34.96
CA ASP A 426 3.10 8.19 -34.90
C ASP A 426 3.15 7.33 -33.64
N LYS A 427 4.05 7.66 -32.70
CA LYS A 427 4.22 7.01 -31.39
C LYS A 427 4.45 5.50 -31.46
N GLN A 428 5.41 5.08 -32.28
CA GLN A 428 5.74 3.66 -32.41
C GLN A 428 6.30 3.11 -31.08
N PRO A 429 5.74 2.03 -30.51
CA PRO A 429 6.10 1.55 -29.19
C PRO A 429 7.44 0.80 -29.20
N ILE A 430 8.31 1.12 -28.24
CA ILE A 430 9.58 0.40 -28.04
C ILE A 430 9.36 -0.71 -27.01
N ILE A 431 9.75 -1.94 -27.34
CA ILE A 431 9.55 -3.12 -26.48
C ILE A 431 10.88 -3.52 -25.83
N PRO A 432 10.89 -3.96 -24.55
CA PRO A 432 12.07 -4.55 -23.94
C PRO A 432 12.66 -5.68 -24.77
N GLY A 433 13.99 -5.66 -24.93
CA GLY A 433 14.73 -6.60 -25.79
C GLY A 433 15.19 -6.03 -27.12
N MET A 434 14.67 -4.87 -27.55
CA MET A 434 15.19 -4.16 -28.73
C MET A 434 16.64 -3.71 -28.54
N VAL A 435 17.39 -3.63 -29.64
CA VAL A 435 18.77 -3.14 -29.67
C VAL A 435 18.78 -1.69 -30.17
N ALA A 436 19.67 -0.87 -29.64
CA ALA A 436 19.86 0.51 -30.03
C ALA A 436 21.35 0.86 -30.06
N GLU A 437 21.73 1.79 -30.92
CA GLU A 437 23.03 2.45 -30.86
C GLU A 437 22.88 3.73 -30.04
N VAL A 438 23.70 3.90 -29.02
CA VAL A 438 23.62 5.05 -28.10
C VAL A 438 24.87 5.90 -28.24
N HIS A 439 24.67 7.19 -28.53
CA HIS A 439 25.72 8.20 -28.67
C HIS A 439 25.69 9.10 -27.45
N ILE A 440 26.64 8.93 -26.53
CA ILE A 440 26.74 9.75 -25.30
C ILE A 440 27.62 10.95 -25.58
N LEU A 441 27.11 12.16 -25.31
CA LEU A 441 27.85 13.40 -25.47
C LEU A 441 28.79 13.60 -24.28
N THR A 442 30.09 13.43 -24.49
CA THR A 442 31.12 13.52 -23.43
C THR A 442 31.76 14.91 -23.34
N GLY A 443 31.56 15.76 -24.35
CA GLY A 443 32.02 17.14 -24.31
C GLY A 443 31.86 17.85 -25.65
N LYS A 444 32.35 19.09 -25.70
CA LYS A 444 32.39 19.89 -26.93
C LYS A 444 33.83 20.31 -27.19
N ARG A 445 34.27 20.18 -28.44
CA ARG A 445 35.60 20.63 -28.87
C ARG A 445 35.49 21.59 -30.03
N THR A 446 36.46 22.50 -30.13
CA THR A 446 36.52 23.42 -31.26
C THR A 446 37.08 22.70 -32.49
N LEU A 447 36.63 23.11 -33.67
CA LEU A 447 37.12 22.58 -34.96
C LEU A 447 38.64 22.73 -35.09
N LEU A 448 39.20 23.84 -34.58
CA LEU A 448 40.64 24.07 -34.51
C LEU A 448 41.37 23.01 -33.67
N HIS A 449 40.82 22.66 -32.50
CA HIS A 449 41.41 21.63 -31.63
C HIS A 449 41.35 20.25 -32.28
N TYR A 450 40.25 19.91 -32.97
CA TYR A 450 40.11 18.65 -33.69
C TYR A 450 41.19 18.50 -34.78
N LEU A 451 41.41 19.54 -35.60
CA LEU A 451 42.40 19.56 -36.67
C LEU A 451 43.85 19.53 -36.15
N LEU A 452 44.13 20.17 -35.01
CA LEU A 452 45.47 20.20 -34.41
C LEU A 452 45.81 18.97 -33.57
N LYS A 453 44.83 18.12 -33.21
CA LYS A 453 45.01 16.91 -32.38
C LYS A 453 46.12 15.96 -32.88
N PRO A 454 46.26 15.65 -34.19
CA PRO A 454 47.34 14.78 -34.68
C PRO A 454 48.72 15.40 -34.50
N VAL A 455 48.85 16.71 -34.75
CA VAL A 455 50.11 17.47 -34.62
C VAL A 455 50.52 17.56 -33.14
N LEU A 456 49.55 17.82 -32.25
CA LEU A 456 49.78 17.88 -30.81
C LEU A 456 50.16 16.50 -30.25
N ARG A 457 49.50 15.41 -30.68
CA ARG A 457 49.86 14.03 -30.29
C ARG A 457 51.24 13.62 -30.76
N ALA A 458 51.62 13.99 -31.99
CA ALA A 458 52.96 13.71 -32.51
C ALA A 458 54.04 14.43 -31.69
N LYS A 459 53.82 15.69 -31.30
CA LYS A 459 54.75 16.46 -30.45
C LYS A 459 54.90 15.85 -29.06
N THR A 460 53.80 15.41 -28.43
CA THR A 460 53.86 14.81 -27.08
C THR A 460 54.50 13.43 -27.09
N ASN A 461 54.23 12.60 -28.10
CA ASN A 461 54.81 11.26 -28.17
C ASN A 461 56.28 11.25 -28.65
N ALA A 462 56.71 12.27 -29.40
CA ALA A 462 58.10 12.38 -29.88
C ALA A 462 59.08 12.90 -28.80
N LEU A 463 58.58 13.44 -27.69
CA LEU A 463 59.39 13.99 -26.58
C LEU A 463 59.35 13.12 -25.31
N THR A 464 58.77 11.93 -25.38
CA THR A 464 58.78 10.95 -24.30
C THR A 464 59.03 9.55 -24.88
N GLU A 465 60.16 8.97 -24.52
CA GLU A 465 60.45 7.55 -24.73
C GLU A 465 59.81 6.73 -23.60
N ARG A 466 59.54 5.46 -23.85
CA ARG A 466 58.78 4.58 -22.96
C ARG A 466 59.66 3.91 -21.92
#